data_AF-A0AAW0FR62-F1
#
_entry.id   AF-A0AAW0FR62-F1
#
_cell.length_a   1.000
_cell.length_b   1.000
_cell.length_c   1.000
_cell.angle_alpha   90.00
_cell.angle_beta   90.00
_cell.angle_gamma   90.00
#
_symmetry.space_group_name_H-M   'P 1'
#
loop_
_entity.id
_entity.type
_entity.pdbx_description
1 polymer ?
#
loop_
_entity_poly.entity_id
_entity_poly.type
_entity_poly.pdbx_seq_one_letter_code
_entity_poly.pdbx_strand_id
1 'polypeptide(L)'
;MIEKDDSRSYSILPIEVIERIIDFCSMRIYSTKTAVELLEDPRKVLMACALSCRALLPRSRYNLFRHVELSGDAPSKALIHTLRTNKNCALNVRVLEITDS
;
A
#
# COMPACT_ATOMS: atom_id res chain seq x y z
N MET A 1 15.98 -7.17 44.00
CA MET A 1 15.36 -5.92 43.49
C MET A 1 16.10 -5.56 42.23
N ILE A 2 15.49 -5.75 41.06
CA ILE A 2 16.04 -5.27 39.80
C ILE A 2 15.16 -4.08 39.42
N GLU A 3 15.75 -2.90 39.50
CA GLU A 3 15.11 -1.65 39.11
C GLU A 3 14.76 -1.71 37.63
N LYS A 4 13.46 -1.54 37.33
CA LYS A 4 12.96 -1.34 35.98
C LYS A 4 13.23 0.12 35.59
N ASP A 5 14.40 0.36 35.02
CA ASP A 5 14.61 1.53 34.18
C ASP A 5 14.54 1.10 32.72
N ASP A 6 13.43 1.41 32.07
CA ASP A 6 13.33 1.46 30.61
C ASP A 6 12.30 2.53 30.29
N SER A 7 12.66 3.75 30.67
CA SER A 7 12.11 5.01 30.19
C SER A 7 12.43 5.21 28.70
N ARG A 8 12.15 4.19 27.87
CA ARG A 8 12.14 4.31 26.40
C ARG A 8 10.91 5.10 26.00
N SER A 9 11.03 6.41 26.12
CA SER A 9 10.17 7.36 25.43
C SER A 9 10.42 7.17 23.94
N TYR A 10 9.74 6.19 23.34
CA TYR A 10 9.64 6.11 21.89
C TYR A 10 8.96 7.41 21.50
N SER A 11 9.71 8.31 20.86
CA SER A 11 9.16 9.52 20.25
C SER A 11 8.03 9.08 19.34
N ILE A 12 6.79 9.26 19.81
CA ILE A 12 5.60 9.00 19.01
C ILE A 12 5.64 10.07 17.94
N LEU A 13 6.17 9.70 16.77
CA LEU A 13 6.06 10.54 15.60
C LEU A 13 4.57 10.87 15.42
N PRO A 14 4.23 12.12 15.05
CA PRO A 14 2.85 12.46 14.70
C PRO A 14 2.31 11.45 13.68
N ILE A 15 1.04 11.08 13.82
CA ILE A 15 0.44 10.04 12.99
C ILE A 15 0.55 10.38 11.50
N GLU A 16 0.53 11.66 11.15
CA GLU A 16 0.68 12.18 9.80
C GLU A 16 2.07 11.88 9.20
N VAL A 17 3.11 11.88 10.03
CA VAL A 17 4.48 11.53 9.59
C VAL A 17 4.54 10.03 9.31
N ILE A 18 3.95 9.23 10.19
CA ILE A 18 3.88 7.77 10.03
C ILE A 18 3.09 7.40 8.77
N GLU A 19 1.95 8.03 8.53
CA GLU A 19 1.14 7.80 7.34
C GLU A 19 1.89 8.19 6.06
N ARG A 20 2.63 9.30 6.06
CA ARG A 20 3.47 9.70 4.93
C ARG A 20 4.60 8.71 4.63
N ILE A 21 5.20 8.12 5.66
CA ILE A 21 6.20 7.06 5.47
C ILE A 21 5.55 5.85 4.79
N ILE A 22 4.37 5.42 5.26
CA ILE A 22 3.64 4.29 4.65
C ILE A 22 3.25 4.60 3.21
N ASP A 23 2.79 5.82 2.93
CA ASP A 23 2.44 6.25 1.58
C ASP A 23 3.67 6.30 0.66
N PHE A 24 4.83 6.72 1.19
CA PHE A 24 6.08 6.66 0.44
C PHE A 24 6.47 5.22 0.09
N CYS A 25 6.26 4.28 1.03
CA CYS A 25 6.47 2.86 0.78
C CYS A 25 5.52 2.31 -0.31
N SER A 26 4.29 2.85 -0.43
CA SER A 26 3.33 2.42 -1.46
C SER A 26 3.52 3.10 -2.82
N MET A 27 4.08 4.32 -2.87
CA MET A 27 4.29 5.10 -4.10
C MET A 27 5.18 4.39 -5.13
N ARG A 28 6.02 3.44 -4.73
CA ARG A 28 6.91 2.70 -5.64
C ARG A 28 6.20 1.72 -6.58
N ILE A 29 4.90 1.49 -6.39
CA ILE A 29 4.07 0.79 -7.37
C ILE A 29 4.02 1.54 -8.72
N TYR A 30 4.40 2.84 -8.76
CA TYR A 30 4.17 3.73 -9.91
C TYR A 30 5.42 4.28 -10.62
N SER A 31 6.63 4.09 -10.09
CA SER A 31 7.83 4.69 -10.70
C SER A 31 8.45 3.74 -11.73
N THR A 32 8.17 4.02 -13.00
CA THR A 32 8.90 3.46 -14.14
C THR A 32 10.40 3.61 -13.93
N LYS A 33 11.10 2.46 -13.97
CA LYS A 33 12.55 2.27 -14.18
C LYS A 33 13.40 3.54 -14.08
N THR A 34 13.70 4.01 -12.87
CA THR A 34 14.97 4.69 -12.58
C THR A 34 15.08 4.99 -11.09
N ALA A 35 16.25 4.62 -10.55
CA ALA A 35 16.75 4.86 -9.20
C ALA A 35 16.11 4.03 -8.06
N VAL A 36 16.94 3.08 -7.59
CA VAL A 36 16.88 2.35 -6.31
C VAL A 36 16.14 1.00 -6.38
N GLU A 37 16.83 0.01 -6.94
CA GLU A 37 16.57 -1.45 -6.86
C GLU A 37 16.61 -2.03 -5.41
N LEU A 38 16.61 -1.20 -4.37
CA LEU A 38 16.91 -1.62 -2.99
C LEU A 38 15.70 -1.92 -2.10
N LEU A 39 14.46 -1.65 -2.55
CA LEU A 39 13.27 -2.03 -1.77
C LEU A 39 12.57 -3.20 -2.46
N GLU A 40 12.47 -4.31 -1.73
CA GLU A 40 11.64 -5.46 -2.07
C GLU A 40 10.19 -5.03 -2.42
N ASP A 41 9.47 -5.92 -3.13
CA ASP A 41 8.04 -5.85 -3.43
C ASP A 41 7.26 -4.97 -2.42
N PRO A 42 6.70 -3.81 -2.86
CA PRO A 42 6.00 -2.87 -2.00
C PRO A 42 4.90 -3.51 -1.16
N ARG A 43 4.28 -4.59 -1.68
CA ARG A 43 3.29 -5.37 -0.94
C ARG A 43 3.90 -6.02 0.31
N LYS A 44 5.11 -6.58 0.22
CA LYS A 44 5.83 -7.17 1.37
C LYS A 44 6.12 -6.12 2.44
N VAL A 45 6.57 -4.93 2.03
CA VAL A 45 6.85 -3.81 2.95
C VAL A 45 5.57 -3.41 3.68
N LEU A 46 4.46 -3.22 2.96
CA LEU A 46 3.19 -2.85 3.58
C LEU A 46 2.63 -3.96 4.49
N MET A 47 2.83 -5.23 4.14
CA MET A 47 2.48 -6.35 5.03
C MET A 47 3.31 -6.33 6.31
N ALA A 48 4.63 -6.09 6.20
CA ALA A 48 5.50 -5.96 7.38
C ALA A 48 5.07 -4.78 8.26
N CYS A 49 4.76 -3.61 7.68
CA CYS A 49 4.24 -2.46 8.42
C CYS A 49 2.91 -2.79 9.12
N ALA A 50 1.98 -3.47 8.43
CA ALA A 50 0.70 -3.88 9.02
C ALA A 50 0.87 -4.82 10.22
N LEU A 51 1.90 -5.67 10.22
CA LEU A 51 2.19 -6.63 11.28
C LEU A 51 3.05 -6.06 12.41
N SER A 52 3.70 -4.92 12.21
CA SER A 52 4.65 -4.34 13.17
C SER A 52 3.96 -3.72 14.39
N CYS A 53 2.90 -2.91 14.18
CA CYS A 53 2.12 -2.37 15.29
C CYS A 53 0.72 -1.87 14.86
N ARG A 54 -0.17 -1.67 15.84
CA ARG A 54 -1.55 -1.23 15.62
C ARG A 54 -1.66 0.16 14.97
N ALA A 55 -0.68 1.04 15.19
CA ALA A 55 -0.69 2.38 14.61
C ALA A 55 -0.45 2.37 13.09
N LEU A 56 0.32 1.40 12.59
CA LEU A 56 0.63 1.27 11.16
C LEU A 56 -0.45 0.51 10.38
N LEU A 57 -1.24 -0.31 11.07
CA LEU A 57 -2.21 -1.21 10.47
C LEU A 57 -3.25 -0.52 9.56
N PRO A 58 -3.93 0.57 9.98
CA PRO A 58 -5.00 1.17 9.16
C PRO A 58 -4.48 1.67 7.82
N ARG A 59 -3.38 2.43 7.84
CA ARG A 59 -2.80 3.02 6.64
C ARG A 59 -2.11 2.00 5.74
N SER A 60 -1.48 0.98 6.33
CA SER A 60 -0.87 -0.12 5.56
C SER A 60 -1.94 -0.95 4.84
N ARG A 61 -3.04 -1.27 5.52
CA ARG A 61 -4.19 -1.96 4.89
C ARG A 61 -4.81 -1.12 3.78
N TYR A 62 -5.00 0.18 4.03
CA TYR A 62 -5.50 1.09 3.00
C TYR A 62 -4.67 0.99 1.72
N ASN A 63 -3.34 1.10 1.84
CA ASN A 63 -2.45 1.01 0.68
C ASN A 63 -2.40 -0.41 0.07
N LEU A 64 -2.46 -1.49 0.87
CA LEU A 64 -2.49 -2.87 0.37
C LEU A 64 -3.71 -3.19 -0.51
N PHE A 65 -4.87 -2.65 -0.17
CA PHE A 65 -6.13 -2.93 -0.87
C PHE A 65 -6.51 -1.85 -1.88
N ARG A 66 -5.73 -0.76 -1.96
CA ARG A 66 -5.93 0.29 -2.96
C ARG A 66 -5.47 -0.14 -4.35
N HIS A 67 -4.57 -1.12 -4.44
CA HIS A 67 -4.01 -1.62 -5.69
C HIS A 67 -4.41 -3.06 -5.89
N VAL A 68 -5.00 -3.35 -7.05
CA VAL A 68 -5.36 -4.70 -7.48
C VAL A 68 -4.58 -4.99 -8.74
N GLU A 69 -3.66 -5.94 -8.65
CA GLU A 69 -2.98 -6.48 -9.81
C GLU A 69 -3.84 -7.63 -10.37
N LEU A 70 -4.16 -7.56 -11.65
CA LEU A 70 -4.87 -8.61 -12.36
C LEU A 70 -3.90 -9.26 -13.32
N SER A 71 -3.54 -10.51 -13.06
CA SER A 71 -2.70 -11.29 -13.96
C SER A 71 -3.57 -11.99 -15.02
N GLY A 72 -3.27 -11.73 -16.29
CA GLY A 72 -3.94 -12.36 -17.43
C GLY A 72 -5.08 -11.55 -18.03
N ASP A 73 -5.42 -11.91 -19.27
CA ASP A 73 -6.32 -11.15 -20.14
C ASP A 73 -7.81 -11.32 -19.80
N ALA A 74 -8.21 -12.48 -19.26
CA ALA A 74 -9.61 -12.72 -18.90
C ALA A 74 -10.08 -11.87 -17.69
N PRO A 75 -9.33 -11.78 -16.57
CA PRO A 75 -9.72 -10.94 -15.44
C PRO A 75 -9.73 -9.44 -15.76
N SER A 76 -8.75 -8.96 -16.53
CA SER A 76 -8.68 -7.54 -16.93
C SER A 76 -9.87 -7.16 -17.81
N LYS A 77 -10.21 -7.97 -18.82
CA LYS A 77 -11.40 -7.77 -19.66
C LYS A 77 -12.70 -7.81 -18.85
N ALA A 78 -12.83 -8.73 -17.90
CA ALA A 78 -14.00 -8.83 -17.03
C ALA A 78 -14.16 -7.58 -16.14
N LEU A 79 -13.06 -7.07 -15.57
CA LEU A 79 -13.07 -5.83 -14.79
C LEU A 79 -13.48 -4.64 -15.67
N ILE A 80 -12.86 -4.48 -16.85
CA ILE A 80 -13.19 -3.39 -17.78
C ILE A 80 -14.67 -3.43 -18.18
N HIS A 81 -15.18 -4.63 -18.50
CA HIS A 81 -16.60 -4.80 -18.82
C HIS A 81 -17.48 -4.39 -17.64
N THR A 82 -17.17 -4.86 -16.43
CA THR A 82 -17.92 -4.54 -15.21
C THR A 82 -17.93 -3.04 -14.92
N LEU A 83 -16.79 -2.36 -15.05
CA LEU A 83 -16.68 -0.91 -14.83
C LEU A 83 -17.46 -0.11 -15.89
N ARG A 84 -17.48 -0.57 -17.15
CA ARG A 84 -18.28 0.05 -18.22
C ARG A 84 -19.78 -0.11 -17.98
N THR A 85 -20.20 -1.28 -17.51
CA THR A 85 -21.62 -1.58 -17.25
C THR A 85 -22.12 -0.92 -15.96
N ASN A 86 -21.27 -0.78 -14.94
CA ASN A 86 -21.62 -0.21 -13.64
C ASN A 86 -20.89 1.11 -13.37
N LYS A 87 -21.47 2.22 -13.81
CA LYS A 87 -20.90 3.57 -13.64
C LYS A 87 -20.60 3.93 -12.18
N ASN A 88 -21.42 3.47 -11.24
CA ASN A 88 -21.19 3.70 -9.80
C ASN A 88 -19.89 3.06 -9.31
N CYS A 89 -19.51 1.90 -9.85
CA CYS A 89 -18.23 1.25 -9.55
C CYS A 89 -17.07 2.01 -10.19
N ALA A 90 -17.23 2.47 -11.44
CA ALA A 90 -16.22 3.25 -12.14
C ALA A 90 -15.86 4.56 -11.42
N LEU A 91 -16.82 5.23 -10.78
CA LEU A 91 -16.57 6.46 -9.99
C LEU A 91 -15.64 6.25 -8.80
N ASN A 92 -15.52 5.02 -8.31
CA ASN A 92 -14.67 4.68 -7.17
C ASN A 92 -13.26 4.22 -7.61
N VAL A 93 -13.05 3.99 -8.91
CA VAL A 93 -11.74 3.64 -9.45
C VAL A 93 -10.94 4.91 -9.70
N ARG A 94 -9.89 5.13 -8.91
CA ARG A 94 -9.04 6.33 -9.02
C ARG A 94 -8.04 6.23 -10.17
N VAL A 95 -7.44 5.06 -10.33
CA VAL A 95 -6.40 4.78 -11.34
C VAL A 95 -6.60 3.34 -11.79
N LEU A 96 -6.65 3.13 -13.10
CA LEU A 96 -6.65 1.80 -13.73
C LEU A 96 -5.51 1.79 -14.74
N GLU A 97 -4.46 1.06 -14.43
CA GLU A 97 -3.35 0.79 -15.33
C GLU A 97 -3.47 -0.65 -15.81
N ILE A 98 -3.45 -0.85 -17.13
CA ILE A 98 -3.49 -2.17 -17.75
C ILE A 98 -2.10 -2.39 -18.35
N THR A 99 -1.33 -3.30 -17.75
CA THR A 99 -0.06 -3.74 -18.30
C THR A 99 -0.30 -4.97 -19.16
N ASP A 100 -0.13 -4.82 -20.47
CA ASP A 100 -0.10 -5.95 -21.38
C ASP A 100 1.20 -6.72 -21.15
N SER A 101 1.08 -7.95 -20.61
CA SER A 101 2.19 -8.90 -20.43
C SER A 101 2.36 -9.81 -21.64
#